data_AF-A0AAV4SIC6-F1
#
_entry.id   AF-A0AAV4SIC6-F1
#
_cell.length_a   1.000
_cell.length_b   1.000
_cell.length_c   1.000
_cell.angle_alpha   90.00
_cell.angle_beta   90.00
_cell.angle_gamma   90.00
#
_symmetry.space_group_name_H-M   'P 1'
#
loop_
_entity.id
_entity.type
_entity.pdbx_description
1 polymer ?
#
loop_
_entity_poly.entity_id
_entity_poly.type
_entity_poly.pdbx_seq_one_letter_code
_entity_poly.pdbx_strand_id
1 'polypeptide(L)'
;MQCRWAALVLSGHCKLPSKEIMMEDIKRRHEENRKRYAPSNKLSIRVDYIQYMDEIATEIGCKPNLWKLLFTDMKLFKALAFGPSLPYQYRLDGPHKWDGARNAILTSSERVRYPLSGEYKKVQKAHLR
;
A
#
# COMPACT_ATOMS: atom_id res chain seq x y z
N MET A 1 6.42 2.06 3.48
CA MET A 1 5.47 2.06 4.61
C MET A 1 6.16 1.83 5.93
N GLN A 2 6.91 0.74 6.09
CA GLN A 2 7.71 0.47 7.31
C GLN A 2 8.54 1.67 7.79
N CYS A 3 9.34 2.30 6.92
CA CYS A 3 10.14 3.47 7.33
C CYS A 3 9.28 4.65 7.82
N ARG A 4 8.07 4.84 7.26
CA ARG A 4 7.16 5.92 7.70
C ARG A 4 6.67 5.64 9.12
N TRP A 5 6.21 4.41 9.36
CA TRP A 5 5.75 4.01 10.69
C TRP A 5 6.87 4.03 11.72
N ALA A 6 8.03 3.46 11.41
CA ALA A 6 9.20 3.50 12.28
C ALA A 6 9.62 4.93 12.63
N ALA A 7 9.68 5.84 11.66
CA ALA A 7 10.00 7.25 11.92
C ALA A 7 8.95 7.93 12.81
N LEU A 8 7.66 7.63 12.62
CA LEU A 8 6.60 8.17 13.48
C LEU A 8 6.66 7.61 14.91
N VAL A 9 7.03 6.33 15.07
CA VAL A 9 7.26 5.72 16.39
C VAL A 9 8.45 6.38 17.08
N LEU A 10 9.58 6.50 16.38
CA LEU A 10 10.80 7.10 16.93
C LEU A 10 10.64 8.59 17.27
N SER A 11 9.81 9.31 16.52
CA SER A 11 9.49 10.72 16.80
C SER A 11 8.35 10.91 17.82
N GLY A 12 7.78 9.83 18.37
CA GLY A 12 6.72 9.87 19.38
C GLY A 12 5.31 10.19 18.85
N HIS A 13 5.13 10.28 17.53
CA HIS A 13 3.83 10.52 16.88
C HIS A 13 2.98 9.25 16.73
N CYS A 14 3.57 8.07 16.93
CA CYS A 14 2.88 6.78 16.99
C CYS A 14 3.41 6.01 18.21
N LYS A 15 2.52 5.34 18.95
CA LYS A 15 2.90 4.57 20.14
C LYS A 15 2.74 3.08 19.86
N LEU A 16 3.76 2.31 20.20
CA LEU A 16 3.65 0.86 20.18
C LEU A 16 2.77 0.38 21.35
N PRO A 17 2.07 -0.76 21.19
CA PRO A 17 1.34 -1.38 22.28
C PRO A 17 2.30 -1.93 23.34
N SER A 18 1.75 -2.45 24.44
CA SER A 18 2.57 -3.06 25.49
C SER A 18 3.33 -4.28 24.96
N LYS A 19 4.44 -4.63 25.63
CA LYS A 19 5.27 -5.78 25.26
C LYS A 19 4.46 -7.08 25.22
N GLU A 20 3.55 -7.26 26.17
CA GLU A 20 2.70 -8.44 26.30
C GLU A 20 1.82 -8.61 25.06
N ILE A 21 1.15 -7.54 24.64
CA ILE A 21 0.31 -7.50 23.44
C ILE A 21 1.15 -7.78 22.18
N MET A 22 2.33 -7.16 22.06
CA MET A 22 3.23 -7.41 20.93
C MET A 22 3.65 -8.88 20.84
N MET A 23 4.01 -9.50 21.97
CA MET A 23 4.46 -10.89 22.01
C MET A 23 3.32 -11.87 21.71
N GLU A 24 2.10 -11.57 22.16
CA GLU A 24 0.90 -12.35 21.83
C GLU A 24 0.61 -12.30 20.33
N ASP A 25 0.65 -11.09 19.75
CA ASP A 25 0.42 -10.87 18.32
C ASP A 25 1.47 -11.58 17.43
N ILE A 26 2.75 -11.56 17.84
CA ILE A 26 3.82 -12.32 17.18
C ILE A 26 3.51 -13.83 17.18
N LYS A 27 3.12 -14.38 18.34
CA LYS A 27 2.79 -15.82 18.46
C LYS A 27 1.58 -16.18 17.60
N ARG A 28 0.53 -15.35 17.62
CA ARG A 28 -0.68 -15.53 16.80
C ARG A 28 -0.34 -15.58 15.32
N ARG A 29 0.37 -14.57 14.79
CA ARG A 29 0.76 -14.54 13.36
C ARG A 29 1.62 -15.73 12.96
N HIS A 30 2.53 -16.15 13.83
CA HIS A 30 3.35 -17.34 13.58
C HIS A 30 2.49 -18.61 13.42
N GLU A 31 1.52 -18.80 14.32
CA GLU A 31 0.63 -19.97 14.27
C GLU A 31 -0.32 -19.92 13.06
N GLU A 32 -0.86 -18.75 12.71
CA GLU A 32 -1.67 -18.55 11.50
C GLU A 32 -0.87 -18.90 10.22
N ASN A 33 0.37 -18.42 10.14
CA ASN A 33 1.27 -18.75 9.04
C ASN A 33 1.55 -20.25 8.96
N ARG A 34 1.80 -20.90 10.10
CA ARG A 34 2.05 -22.35 10.18
C ARG A 34 0.87 -23.18 9.69
N LYS A 35 -0.36 -22.74 9.97
CA LYS A 35 -1.58 -23.39 9.48
C LYS A 35 -1.81 -23.16 7.99
N ARG A 36 -1.47 -21.97 7.48
CA ARG A 36 -1.76 -21.55 6.10
C ARG A 36 -0.71 -22.03 5.08
N TYR A 37 0.55 -22.16 5.49
CA TYR A 37 1.67 -22.43 4.59
C TYR A 37 2.43 -23.70 4.96
N ALA A 38 3.01 -24.35 3.96
CA ALA A 38 3.90 -25.48 4.17
C ALA A 38 5.15 -25.05 5.00
N PRO A 39 5.71 -25.97 5.82
CA PRO A 39 6.89 -25.68 6.62
C PRO A 39 8.05 -25.16 5.76
N SER A 40 8.65 -24.04 6.18
CA SER A 40 9.77 -23.42 5.49
C SER A 40 10.57 -22.55 6.46
N ASN A 41 11.88 -22.46 6.26
CA ASN A 41 12.74 -21.54 7.02
C ASN A 41 12.31 -20.06 6.89
N LYS A 42 11.52 -19.73 5.86
CA LYS A 42 11.00 -18.38 5.60
C LYS A 42 9.62 -18.12 6.22
N LEU A 43 9.08 -19.08 6.98
CA LEU A 43 7.73 -18.97 7.54
C LEU A 43 7.61 -17.80 8.54
N SER A 44 8.67 -17.52 9.29
CA SER A 44 8.73 -16.45 10.30
C SER A 44 8.63 -15.04 9.72
N ILE A 45 9.06 -14.84 8.48
CA ILE A 45 9.08 -13.53 7.80
C ILE A 45 7.91 -13.34 6.82
N ARG A 46 7.11 -14.39 6.62
CA ARG A 46 6.06 -14.40 5.61
C ARG A 46 4.90 -13.52 6.07
N VAL A 47 4.52 -12.58 5.21
CA VAL A 47 3.37 -11.69 5.42
C VAL A 47 2.57 -11.57 4.14
N ASP A 48 1.26 -11.40 4.27
CA ASP A 48 0.41 -11.00 3.14
C ASP A 48 0.62 -9.51 2.88
N TYR A 49 0.95 -9.16 1.64
CA TYR A 49 1.33 -7.78 1.29
C TYR A 49 0.20 -6.78 1.58
N ILE A 50 -1.03 -7.08 1.17
CA ILE A 50 -2.14 -6.13 1.31
C ILE A 50 -2.48 -5.97 2.78
N GLN A 51 -2.61 -7.09 3.49
CA GLN A 51 -2.91 -7.07 4.92
C GLN A 51 -1.85 -6.30 5.71
N TYR A 52 -0.56 -6.60 5.48
CA TYR A 52 0.54 -5.96 6.19
C TYR A 52 0.62 -4.45 5.90
N MET A 53 0.43 -4.06 4.65
CA MET A 53 0.45 -2.65 4.27
C MET A 53 -0.74 -1.88 4.85
N ASP A 54 -1.92 -2.51 4.90
CA ASP A 54 -3.12 -1.94 5.51
C ASP A 54 -3.05 -1.84 7.03
N GLU A 55 -2.45 -2.82 7.71
CA GLU A 55 -2.16 -2.76 9.15
C GLU A 55 -1.28 -1.54 9.45
N ILE A 56 -0.14 -1.41 8.77
CA ILE A 56 0.75 -0.25 8.96
C ILE A 56 0.04 1.06 8.58
N ALA A 57 -0.74 1.07 7.50
CA ALA A 57 -1.46 2.25 7.06
C ALA A 57 -2.52 2.68 8.10
N THR A 58 -3.10 1.72 8.82
CA THR A 58 -4.04 2.00 9.91
C THR A 58 -3.32 2.63 11.08
N GLU A 59 -2.17 2.07 11.49
CA GLU A 59 -1.33 2.59 12.59
C GLU A 59 -0.89 4.04 12.36
N ILE A 60 -0.62 4.42 11.11
CA ILE A 60 -0.21 5.80 10.76
C ILE A 60 -1.35 6.67 10.23
N GLY A 61 -2.59 6.18 10.24
CA GLY A 61 -3.77 6.94 9.82
C GLY A 61 -3.81 7.32 8.33
N CYS A 62 -3.17 6.55 7.45
CA CYS A 62 -3.16 6.77 6.00
C CYS A 62 -3.88 5.69 5.19
N LYS A 63 -4.63 4.79 5.85
CA LYS A 63 -5.45 3.78 5.17
C LYS A 63 -6.66 4.47 4.50
N PRO A 64 -6.85 4.33 3.17
CA PRO A 64 -8.01 4.91 2.50
C PRO A 64 -9.33 4.37 3.03
N ASN A 65 -10.26 5.25 3.38
CA ASN A 65 -11.60 4.85 3.78
C ASN A 65 -12.48 4.61 2.53
N LEU A 66 -12.62 3.35 2.14
CA LEU A 66 -13.39 2.95 0.95
C LEU A 66 -14.87 3.32 1.05
N TRP A 67 -15.48 3.25 2.25
CA TRP A 67 -16.87 3.66 2.45
C TRP A 67 -17.08 5.14 2.20
N LYS A 68 -16.18 5.99 2.69
CA LYS A 68 -16.20 7.43 2.40
C LYS A 68 -16.04 7.68 0.90
N LEU A 69 -15.08 7.00 0.27
CA LEU A 69 -14.81 7.16 -1.17
C LEU A 69 -15.96 6.72 -2.06
N LEU A 70 -16.75 5.71 -1.64
CA LEU A 70 -17.93 5.27 -2.37
C LEU A 70 -18.91 6.43 -2.63
N PHE A 71 -19.04 7.35 -1.67
CA PHE A 71 -19.95 8.50 -1.77
C PHE A 71 -19.27 9.78 -2.27
N THR A 72 -17.96 9.97 -2.03
CA THR A 72 -17.27 11.22 -2.40
C THR A 72 -16.55 11.16 -3.75
N ASP A 73 -15.99 10.00 -4.13
CA ASP A 73 -15.22 9.83 -5.37
C ASP A 73 -15.34 8.40 -5.90
N MET A 74 -16.48 8.13 -6.56
CA MET A 74 -16.81 6.81 -7.12
C MET A 74 -15.76 6.28 -8.10
N LYS A 75 -15.06 7.16 -8.84
CA LYS A 75 -14.01 6.75 -9.78
C LYS A 75 -12.80 6.20 -9.02
N LEU A 76 -12.35 6.91 -7.99
CA LEU A 76 -11.26 6.46 -7.14
C LEU A 76 -11.64 5.20 -6.34
N PHE A 77 -12.88 5.14 -5.83
CA PHE A 77 -13.40 3.93 -5.16
C PHE A 77 -13.28 2.70 -6.04
N LYS A 78 -13.79 2.75 -7.29
CA LYS A 78 -13.71 1.61 -8.21
C LYS A 78 -12.27 1.19 -8.50
N ALA A 79 -11.37 2.16 -8.67
CA ALA A 79 -9.96 1.88 -8.91
C ALA A 79 -9.27 1.21 -7.71
N LEU A 80 -9.62 1.56 -6.49
CA LEU A 80 -9.06 0.94 -5.28
C LEU A 80 -9.70 -0.41 -4.94
N ALA A 81 -11.01 -0.55 -5.15
CA ALA A 81 -11.75 -1.76 -4.77
C ALA A 81 -11.58 -2.90 -5.79
N PHE A 82 -11.52 -2.58 -7.08
CA PHE A 82 -11.48 -3.56 -8.17
C PHE A 82 -10.21 -3.48 -9.03
N GLY A 83 -9.36 -2.48 -8.80
CA GLY A 83 -8.09 -2.34 -9.49
C GLY A 83 -6.92 -2.98 -8.72
N PRO A 84 -5.69 -2.83 -9.25
CA PRO A 84 -4.51 -3.32 -8.56
C PRO A 84 -4.26 -2.55 -7.25
N SER A 85 -3.72 -3.24 -6.24
CA SER A 85 -3.25 -2.60 -5.00
C SER A 85 -1.98 -1.80 -5.28
N LEU A 86 -2.12 -0.48 -5.44
CA LEU A 86 -1.03 0.41 -5.84
C LEU A 86 -0.44 1.12 -4.61
N PRO A 87 0.89 1.24 -4.47
CA PRO A 87 1.51 1.95 -3.34
C PRO A 87 1.04 3.40 -3.15
N TYR A 88 0.57 4.04 -4.23
CA TYR A 88 0.02 5.40 -4.21
C TYR A 88 -1.20 5.54 -3.29
N GLN A 89 -1.95 4.45 -3.05
CA GLN A 89 -3.15 4.49 -2.21
C GLN A 89 -2.85 4.94 -0.77
N TYR A 90 -1.67 4.57 -0.25
CA TYR A 90 -1.22 4.95 1.10
C TYR A 90 -0.70 6.39 1.21
N ARG A 91 -0.85 7.19 0.14
CA ARG A 91 -0.53 8.61 0.08
C ARG A 91 -1.74 9.47 -0.28
N LEU A 92 -2.94 8.89 -0.33
CA LEU A 92 -4.20 9.60 -0.59
C LEU A 92 -4.65 10.46 0.60
N ASP A 93 -4.42 9.96 1.81
CA ASP A 93 -4.82 10.60 3.06
C ASP A 93 -3.74 10.39 4.15
N GLY A 94 -3.90 11.05 5.29
CA GLY A 94 -3.00 10.94 6.43
C GLY A 94 -1.71 11.78 6.29
N PRO A 95 -0.72 11.53 7.17
CA PRO A 95 0.50 12.35 7.24
C PRO A 95 1.33 12.20 5.97
N HIS A 96 1.82 13.32 5.43
CA HIS A 96 2.59 13.39 4.18
C HIS A 96 1.82 12.83 2.97
N LYS A 97 0.54 13.17 2.86
CA LYS A 97 -0.29 13.00 1.66
C LYS A 97 0.42 13.57 0.42
N TRP A 98 0.23 12.91 -0.72
CA TRP A 98 0.74 13.38 -2.01
C TRP A 98 -0.43 13.75 -2.94
N ASP A 99 -0.49 15.00 -3.38
CA ASP A 99 -1.60 15.49 -4.21
C ASP A 99 -1.70 14.77 -5.56
N GLY A 100 -0.59 14.27 -6.09
CA GLY A 100 -0.55 13.48 -7.32
C GLY A 100 -1.05 12.04 -7.16
N ALA A 101 -1.28 11.54 -5.94
CA ALA A 101 -1.61 10.13 -5.68
C ALA A 101 -2.87 9.68 -6.42
N ARG A 102 -3.92 10.51 -6.39
CA ARG A 102 -5.18 10.22 -7.08
C ARG A 102 -4.97 10.05 -8.59
N ASN A 103 -4.29 11.02 -9.21
CA ASN A 103 -4.03 10.98 -10.65
C ASN A 103 -3.16 9.77 -11.01
N ALA A 104 -2.13 9.49 -10.21
CA ALA A 104 -1.26 8.35 -10.41
C ALA A 104 -2.02 7.02 -10.37
N ILE A 105 -3.01 6.86 -9.48
CA ILE A 105 -3.84 5.65 -9.42
C ILE A 105 -4.67 5.50 -10.70
N LEU A 106 -5.37 6.56 -11.09
CA LEU A 106 -6.31 6.51 -12.22
C LEU A 106 -5.61 6.31 -13.57
N THR A 107 -4.40 6.85 -13.73
CA THR A 107 -3.59 6.74 -14.96
C THR A 107 -2.60 5.57 -14.94
N SER A 108 -2.70 4.66 -13.96
CA SER A 108 -1.76 3.55 -13.80
C SER A 108 -1.76 2.58 -15.00
N SER A 109 -2.94 2.28 -15.54
CA SER A 109 -3.11 1.40 -16.70
C SER A 109 -2.46 1.97 -17.96
N GLU A 110 -2.55 3.27 -18.17
CA GLU A 110 -1.92 3.99 -19.29
C GLU A 110 -0.39 3.84 -19.21
N ARG A 111 0.21 4.04 -18.03
CA ARG A 111 1.66 3.90 -17.85
C ARG A 111 2.15 2.48 -18.06
N VAL A 112 1.37 1.48 -17.66
CA VAL A 112 1.70 0.07 -17.91
C VAL A 112 1.60 -0.25 -19.40
N ARG A 113 0.59 0.29 -20.09
CA ARG A 113 0.36 0.05 -21.52
C ARG A 113 1.33 0.80 -22.43
N TYR A 114 1.75 2.00 -22.03
CA TYR A 114 2.60 2.88 -22.83
C TYR A 114 3.83 2.19 -23.46
N PRO A 115 4.70 1.49 -22.70
CA PRO A 115 5.86 0.80 -23.28
C PRO A 115 5.47 -0.35 -24.22
N LEU A 116 4.27 -0.91 -24.08
CA LEU A 116 3.77 -2.04 -24.88
C LEU A 116 3.09 -1.60 -26.19
N SER A 117 2.58 -0.37 -26.24
CA SER A 117 1.80 0.16 -27.36
C SER A 117 2.62 0.54 -28.61
N GLY A 118 3.94 0.66 -28.47
CA GLY A 118 4.82 1.19 -29.52
C GLY A 118 4.76 2.73 -29.69
N GLU A 119 3.89 3.43 -28.95
CA GLU A 119 3.79 4.90 -28.96
C GLU A 119 5.08 5.58 -28.51
N TYR A 120 5.85 4.95 -27.60
CA TYR A 120 7.13 5.48 -27.14
C TYR A 120 8.14 5.72 -28.29
N LYS A 121 8.11 4.89 -29.34
CA LYS A 121 8.99 5.03 -30.51
C LYS A 121 8.64 6.27 -31.34
N LYS A 122 7.37 6.68 -31.33
CA LYS A 122 6.89 7.87 -32.05
C LYS A 122 7.37 9.15 -31.36
N VAL A 123 7.30 9.18 -30.02
CA VAL A 123 7.79 10.30 -29.21
C VAL A 123 9.31 10.47 -29.33
N GLN A 124 10.09 9.38 -29.27
CA GLN A 124 11.55 9.45 -29.46
C GLN A 124 11.95 9.98 -30.85
N LYS A 125 11.29 9.54 -31.92
CA LYS A 125 11.55 10.07 -33.27
C LYS A 125 11.18 11.55 -33.42
N ALA A 126 10.18 12.03 -32.69
CA ALA A 126 9.78 13.44 -32.69
C ALA A 126 10.75 14.33 -31.91
N HIS A 127 11.43 13.81 -30.88
CA HIS A 127 12.43 14.54 -30.09
C HIS A 127 13.82 14.61 -30.75
N LEU A 128 14.06 13.78 -31.77
CA LEU A 128 15.31 13.72 -32.55
C LEU A 128 15.25 14.53 -33.85
N ARG A 129 14.16 15.26 -34.07
CA ARG A 129 13.98 16.22 -35.17
C ARG A 129 13.94 17.63 -34.59
#